data_AF-A0A660ZIA5-F1
#
_entry.id   AF-A0A660ZIA5-F1
#
_cell.length_a   1.000
_cell.length_b   1.000
_cell.length_c   1.000
_cell.angle_alpha   90.00
_cell.angle_beta   90.00
_cell.angle_gamma   90.00
#
_symmetry.space_group_name_H-M   'P 1'
#
loop_
_entity.id
_entity.type
_entity.pdbx_description
1 polymer ?
#
loop_
_entity_poly.entity_id
_entity_poly.type
_entity_poly.pdbx_seq_one_letter_code
_entity_poly.pdbx_strand_id
1 'polypeptide(L)'
;MGDHHWTTKITKIEPNKIYVRGYRVDKLMGKVSFPQAIYLILTGKFPDERVGKMIDAILVSSIDHGATPPSTLVARTIASTGNPLNAALAGGILT
;
A
#
# COMPACT_ATOMS: atom_id res chain seq x y z
N MET A 1 23.17 -16.06 -18.49
CA MET A 1 21.97 -15.26 -18.19
C MET A 1 22.42 -14.16 -17.24
N GLY A 2 22.30 -12.91 -17.67
CA GLY A 2 22.91 -11.76 -17.02
C GLY A 2 22.36 -11.48 -15.62
N ASP A 3 23.23 -10.91 -14.80
CA ASP A 3 23.02 -10.54 -13.40
C ASP A 3 22.01 -9.37 -13.29
N HIS A 4 20.71 -9.67 -13.39
CA HIS A 4 19.64 -8.67 -13.32
C HIS A 4 19.30 -8.37 -11.86
N HIS A 5 20.19 -7.63 -11.20
CA HIS A 5 20.26 -7.52 -9.75
C HIS A 5 19.42 -6.36 -9.18
N TRP A 6 18.09 -6.45 -9.30
CA TRP A 6 17.20 -5.63 -8.46
C TRP A 6 17.15 -6.24 -7.06
N THR A 7 17.92 -5.67 -6.12
CA THR A 7 17.88 -6.13 -4.73
C THR A 7 16.74 -5.52 -3.95
N THR A 8 16.18 -6.30 -3.04
CA THR A 8 15.17 -5.83 -2.09
C THR A 8 15.30 -6.54 -0.75
N LYS A 9 14.96 -5.83 0.32
CA LYS A 9 14.78 -6.37 1.67
C LYS A 9 13.31 -6.42 2.09
N ILE A 10 12.39 -6.21 1.13
CA ILE A 10 10.94 -6.12 1.40
C ILE A 10 10.27 -7.46 1.15
N THR A 11 10.39 -7.99 -0.07
CA THR A 11 9.65 -9.17 -0.50
C THR A 11 10.58 -10.26 -1.02
N LYS A 12 10.32 -11.51 -0.65
CA LYS A 12 10.96 -12.69 -1.24
C LYS A 12 9.88 -13.64 -1.74
N ILE A 13 10.03 -14.13 -2.98
CA ILE A 13 9.11 -15.06 -3.62
C ILE A 13 9.81 -16.42 -3.76
N GLU A 14 9.12 -17.47 -3.35
CA GLU A 14 9.49 -18.88 -3.54
C GLU A 14 8.26 -19.66 -4.05
N PRO A 15 8.42 -20.86 -4.63
CA PRO A 15 7.28 -21.68 -5.02
C PRO A 15 6.29 -21.86 -3.86
N ASN A 16 5.05 -21.41 -4.06
CA ASN A 16 3.95 -21.45 -3.07
C ASN A 16 4.21 -20.70 -1.76
N LYS A 17 5.19 -19.79 -1.70
CA LYS A 17 5.49 -18.99 -0.51
C LYS A 17 5.82 -17.55 -0.89
N ILE A 18 5.07 -16.62 -0.32
CA ILE A 18 5.33 -15.19 -0.43
C ILE A 18 5.73 -14.69 0.95
N TYR A 19 6.91 -14.07 1.03
CA TYR A 19 7.43 -13.48 2.25
C TYR A 19 7.42 -11.96 2.15
N VAL A 20 6.91 -11.30 3.18
CA VAL A 20 7.02 -9.85 3.39
C VAL A 20 7.79 -9.62 4.67
N ARG A 21 8.94 -8.95 4.59
CA ARG A 21 9.86 -8.68 5.72
C ARG A 21 10.17 -9.94 6.54
N GLY A 22 10.33 -11.08 5.88
CA GLY A 22 10.61 -12.38 6.52
C GLY A 22 9.37 -13.15 7.00
N TYR A 23 8.18 -12.56 6.96
CA TYR A 23 6.93 -13.22 7.36
C TYR A 23 6.18 -13.78 6.16
N ARG A 24 5.69 -15.01 6.27
CA ARG A 24 4.83 -15.63 5.26
C ARG A 24 3.47 -14.94 5.21
N VAL A 25 3.08 -14.42 4.04
CA VAL A 25 1.83 -13.66 3.87
C VAL A 25 0.61 -14.50 4.24
N ASP A 26 0.57 -15.77 3.86
CA ASP A 26 -0.51 -16.71 4.24
C ASP A 26 -0.64 -16.92 5.75
N LYS A 27 0.43 -16.65 6.51
CA LYS A 27 0.41 -16.70 7.98
C LYS A 27 -0.02 -15.38 8.62
N LEU A 28 -0.04 -14.28 7.86
CA LEU A 28 -0.50 -12.97 8.29
C LEU A 28 -2.00 -12.75 8.01
N MET A 29 -2.52 -13.36 6.94
CA MET A 29 -3.93 -13.25 6.55
C MET A 29 -4.86 -13.60 7.72
N GLY A 30 -5.79 -12.70 8.03
CA GLY A 30 -6.75 -12.84 9.13
C GLY A 30 -6.16 -12.68 10.54
N LYS A 31 -4.84 -12.47 10.70
CA LYS A 31 -4.18 -12.32 12.00
C LYS A 31 -3.66 -10.91 12.27
N VAL A 32 -3.37 -10.15 11.20
CA VAL A 32 -2.92 -8.76 11.30
C VAL A 32 -3.86 -7.88 10.51
N SER A 33 -4.10 -6.67 11.02
CA SER A 33 -4.89 -5.67 10.29
C SER A 33 -4.09 -5.09 9.11
N PHE A 34 -4.78 -4.53 8.14
CA PHE A 34 -4.15 -3.89 6.99
C PHE A 34 -3.20 -2.72 7.38
N PRO A 35 -3.56 -1.82 8.32
CA PRO A 35 -2.64 -0.80 8.83
C PRO A 35 -1.36 -1.37 9.46
N GLN A 36 -1.46 -2.46 10.22
CA GLN A 36 -0.29 -3.13 10.80
C GLN A 36 0.62 -3.75 9.73
N ALA A 37 0.03 -4.32 8.66
CA ALA A 37 0.78 -4.84 7.53
C ALA A 37 1.48 -3.72 6.72
N ILE A 38 0.81 -2.58 6.53
CA ILE A 38 1.43 -1.37 5.94
C ILE A 38 2.63 -0.94 6.78
N TYR A 39 2.45 -0.83 8.10
CA TYR A 39 3.52 -0.45 9.01
C TYR A 39 4.72 -1.42 8.92
N LEU A 40 4.45 -2.74 8.86
CA LEU A 40 5.49 -3.75 8.64
C LEU A 40 6.25 -3.52 7.33
N ILE A 41 5.55 -3.34 6.21
CA ILE A 41 6.19 -3.17 4.89
C ILE A 41 7.10 -1.94 4.91
N LEU A 42 6.62 -0.82 5.43
CA LEU A 42 7.34 0.45 5.45
C LEU A 42 8.53 0.43 6.42
N THR A 43 8.37 -0.14 7.62
CA THR A 43 9.36 -0.02 8.70
C THR A 43 10.23 -1.27 8.92
N GLY A 44 9.81 -2.42 8.41
CA GLY A 44 10.48 -3.71 8.63
C GLY A 44 10.18 -4.39 9.96
N LYS A 45 9.34 -3.80 10.82
CA LYS A 45 8.94 -4.35 12.12
C LYS A 45 7.43 -4.25 12.32
N PHE A 46 6.84 -5.17 13.08
CA PHE A 46 5.45 -5.01 13.50
C PHE A 46 5.31 -3.85 14.48
N PRO A 47 4.19 -3.11 14.44
CA PRO A 47 3.91 -2.10 15.45
C PRO A 47 3.54 -2.79 16.77
N ASP A 48 3.86 -2.15 17.89
CA ASP A 48 3.22 -2.50 19.16
C ASP A 48 1.74 -2.08 19.17
N GLU A 49 1.01 -2.38 20.24
CA GLU A 49 -0.43 -2.09 20.33
C GLU A 49 -0.74 -0.58 20.18
N ARG A 50 0.09 0.29 20.78
CA ARG A 50 -0.13 1.74 20.77
C ARG A 50 0.11 2.29 19.37
N VAL A 51 1.22 1.89 18.74
CA VAL A 51 1.55 2.27 17.37
C VAL A 51 0.54 1.71 16.39
N GLY A 52 0.05 0.49 16.61
CA GLY A 52 -0.99 -0.15 15.80
C GLY A 52 -2.30 0.65 15.78
N LYS A 53 -2.75 1.11 16.96
CA LYS A 53 -3.93 2.00 17.07
C LYS A 53 -3.70 3.36 16.41
N MET A 54 -2.49 3.91 16.54
CA MET A 54 -2.16 5.20 15.93
C MET A 54 -2.12 5.14 14.40
N ILE A 55 -1.49 4.12 13.80
CA ILE A 55 -1.43 4.02 12.34
C ILE A 55 -2.82 3.80 11.74
N ASP A 56 -3.69 3.03 12.40
CA ASP A 56 -5.08 2.86 12.00
C ASP A 56 -5.81 4.21 11.99
N ALA A 57 -5.74 4.97 13.09
CA ALA A 57 -6.35 6.30 13.19
C ALA A 57 -5.83 7.28 12.12
N ILE A 58 -4.52 7.26 11.82
CA ILE A 58 -3.90 8.12 10.80
C ILE A 58 -4.42 7.76 9.39
N LEU A 59 -4.52 6.47 9.07
CA LEU A 59 -4.99 6.04 7.74
C LEU A 59 -6.48 6.36 7.57
N VAL A 60 -7.29 6.15 8.62
CA VAL A 60 -8.71 6.47 8.60
C VAL A 60 -8.94 7.98 8.50
N SER A 61 -8.16 8.81 9.22
CA SER A 61 -8.33 10.27 9.15
C SER A 61 -7.96 10.87 7.79
N SER A 62 -7.20 10.14 6.98
CA SER A 62 -6.69 10.58 5.68
C SER A 62 -7.44 9.95 4.50
N ILE A 63 -8.58 9.29 4.74
CA ILE A 63 -9.24 8.44 3.73
C ILE A 63 -9.82 9.21 2.54
N ASP A 64 -10.30 10.44 2.76
CA ASP A 64 -10.83 11.32 1.72
C ASP A 64 -10.87 12.78 2.20
N HIS A 65 -10.77 13.71 1.26
CA HIS A 65 -10.95 15.15 1.50
C HIS A 65 -11.92 15.77 0.46
N GLY A 66 -12.81 14.96 -0.10
CA GLY A 66 -13.87 15.37 -1.00
C GLY A 66 -13.41 15.63 -2.44
N ALA A 67 -14.29 16.29 -3.20
CA ALA A 67 -14.16 16.39 -4.66
C ALA A 67 -13.36 17.58 -5.18
N THR A 68 -13.02 18.54 -4.32
CA THR A 68 -12.34 19.78 -4.68
C THR A 68 -10.81 19.77 -4.62
N PRO A 69 -10.13 18.89 -3.86
CA PRO A 69 -8.67 18.82 -3.92
C PRO A 69 -8.15 18.51 -5.33
N PRO A 70 -6.94 18.98 -5.69
CA PRO A 70 -6.34 18.71 -6.99
C PRO A 70 -6.30 17.23 -7.36
N SER A 71 -5.98 16.35 -6.40
CA SER A 71 -5.93 14.90 -6.59
C SER A 71 -7.26 14.32 -7.05
N THR A 72 -8.36 14.67 -6.38
CA THR A 72 -9.70 14.20 -6.75
C THR A 72 -10.17 14.81 -8.07
N LEU A 73 -9.88 16.08 -8.33
CA LEU A 73 -10.23 16.75 -9.59
C LEU A 73 -9.54 16.08 -10.78
N VAL A 74 -8.22 15.88 -10.72
CA VAL A 74 -7.45 15.26 -11.80
C VAL A 74 -7.89 13.82 -12.04
N ALA A 75 -8.08 13.02 -10.99
CA ALA A 75 -8.58 11.66 -11.12
C ALA A 75 -9.94 11.62 -11.83
N ARG A 76 -10.87 12.51 -11.46
CA ARG A 76 -12.19 12.59 -12.09
C ARG A 76 -12.13 13.09 -13.53
N THR A 77 -11.27 14.06 -13.85
CA THR A 77 -11.07 14.53 -15.22
C THR A 77 -10.58 13.41 -16.12
N ILE A 78 -9.57 12.65 -15.70
CA ILE A 78 -9.06 11.50 -16.47
C ILE A 78 -10.13 10.41 -16.60
N ALA A 79 -10.88 10.12 -15.53
CA ALA A 79 -11.98 9.17 -15.63
C ALA A 79 -13.06 9.63 -16.64
N SER A 80 -13.35 10.93 -16.70
CA SER A 80 -14.35 11.49 -17.61
C SER A 80 -13.97 11.38 -19.10
N THR A 81 -12.69 11.21 -19.42
CA THR A 81 -12.22 10.98 -20.80
C THR A 81 -12.32 9.51 -21.22
N GLY A 82 -12.90 8.64 -20.38
CA GLY A 82 -13.07 7.21 -20.66
C GLY A 82 -11.86 6.34 -20.36
N ASN A 83 -10.88 6.85 -19.61
CA ASN A 83 -9.70 6.09 -19.21
C ASN A 83 -10.03 5.06 -18.11
N PRO A 84 -9.27 3.96 -18.02
CA PRO A 84 -9.49 2.95 -17.00
C PRO A 84 -9.18 3.49 -15.59
N LEU A 85 -9.82 2.90 -14.58
CA LEU A 85 -9.76 3.37 -13.19
C LEU A 85 -8.32 3.51 -12.65
N ASN A 86 -7.43 2.58 -12.97
CA ASN A 86 -6.04 2.63 -12.52
C ASN A 86 -5.26 3.81 -13.14
N ALA A 87 -5.59 4.22 -14.36
CA ALA A 87 -4.98 5.40 -14.99
C ALA A 87 -5.48 6.70 -14.34
N ALA A 88 -6.79 6.78 -14.05
CA ALA A 88 -7.37 7.89 -13.31
C ALA A 88 -6.78 8.02 -11.90
N LEU A 89 -6.66 6.89 -11.18
CA LEU A 89 -6.03 6.83 -9.86
C LEU A 89 -4.57 7.29 -9.89
N ALA A 90 -3.79 6.82 -10.88
CA ALA A 90 -2.40 7.23 -11.03
C ALA A 90 -2.27 8.75 -11.24
N GLY A 91 -3.14 9.35 -12.06
CA GLY A 91 -3.16 10.80 -12.24
C GLY A 91 -3.48 11.57 -10.96
N GLY A 92 -4.44 11.10 -10.16
CA GLY A 92 -4.76 11.71 -8.87
C GLY A 92 -3.64 11.58 -7.83
N ILE A 93 -2.81 10.54 -7.88
CA ILE A 93 -1.65 10.35 -6.97
C ILE A 93 -0.49 11.31 -7.32
N LEU A 94 -0.40 11.79 -8.57
CA LEU A 94 0.71 12.62 -9.03
C LEU A 94 0.56 14.13 -8.73
N THR A 95 -0.58 14.56 -8.20
CA THR A 95 -0.87 15.97 -7.89
C THR A 95 -0.45 16.32 -6.47
#